data_AF-A0A7M3Z806-F1
#
_entry.id   AF-A0A7M3Z806-F1
#
_cell.length_a   1.000
_cell.length_b   1.000
_cell.length_c   1.000
_cell.angle_alpha   90.00
_cell.angle_beta   90.00
_cell.angle_gamma   90.00
#
_symmetry.space_group_name_H-M   'P 1'
#
loop_
_entity.id
_entity.type
_entity.pdbx_description
1 polymer ?
#
loop_
_entity_poly.entity_id
_entity_poly.type
_entity_poly.pdbx_seq_one_letter_code
_entity_poly.pdbx_strand_id
1 'polypeptide(L)'
;MGMNVQKEGLGERTMAFTPTERLHLGAEAEVWKGEWFGKTAVRKQRRPRSWRHPNLDHRLGVRRMISEARLLIRIRKAGLS
;
A
#
# COMPACT_ATOMS: atom_id res chain seq x y z
N MET A 1 10.06 -11.52 -37.46
CA MET A 1 10.95 -12.25 -36.54
C MET A 1 11.01 -11.46 -35.24
N GLY A 2 10.16 -11.82 -34.26
CA GLY A 2 10.07 -11.09 -33.00
C GLY A 2 11.31 -11.35 -32.14
N MET A 3 12.08 -10.30 -31.86
CA MET A 3 13.21 -10.37 -30.94
C MET A 3 12.65 -10.44 -29.52
N ASN A 4 12.71 -11.64 -28.95
CA ASN A 4 12.32 -11.95 -27.60
C ASN A 4 13.43 -11.44 -26.65
N VAL A 5 13.23 -10.24 -26.10
CA VAL A 5 14.16 -9.67 -25.11
C VAL A 5 13.91 -10.36 -23.79
N GLN A 6 14.75 -11.34 -23.49
CA GLN A 6 14.86 -11.97 -22.18
C GLN A 6 15.13 -10.88 -21.13
N LYS A 7 14.15 -10.64 -20.25
CA LYS A 7 14.34 -9.81 -19.05
C LYS A 7 14.93 -10.68 -17.95
N GLU A 8 16.22 -10.98 -18.04
CA GLU A 8 16.97 -11.48 -16.88
C GLU A 8 17.83 -10.34 -16.31
N GLY A 9 17.80 -10.18 -14.98
CA GLY A 9 18.80 -9.40 -14.26
C GLY A 9 18.37 -8.05 -13.68
N LEU A 10 17.21 -7.95 -13.01
CA LEU A 10 17.17 -7.14 -11.78
C LEU A 10 17.35 -8.13 -10.63
N GLY A 11 18.57 -8.22 -10.07
CA GLY A 11 18.85 -9.03 -8.88
C GLY A 11 17.77 -8.81 -7.83
N GLU A 12 17.37 -9.89 -7.16
CA GLU A 12 16.27 -9.98 -6.20
C GLU A 12 16.21 -8.76 -5.27
N ARG A 13 15.53 -7.71 -5.71
CA ARG A 13 15.03 -6.70 -4.79
C ARG A 13 13.88 -7.42 -4.09
N THR A 14 14.15 -8.01 -2.93
CA THR A 14 13.10 -8.50 -2.05
C THR A 14 12.21 -7.30 -1.73
N MET A 15 11.11 -7.19 -2.47
CA MET A 15 10.13 -6.14 -2.24
C MET A 15 9.60 -6.36 -0.84
N ALA A 16 9.59 -5.31 0.01
CA ALA A 16 9.11 -5.46 1.38
C ALA A 16 7.65 -5.97 1.44
N PHE A 17 6.84 -5.63 0.41
CA PHE A 17 5.50 -6.19 0.20
C PHE A 17 5.38 -6.86 -1.18
N THR A 18 4.97 -8.12 -1.20
CA THR A 18 4.60 -8.87 -2.40
C THR A 18 3.08 -8.96 -2.52
N PRO A 19 2.42 -8.18 -3.39
CA PRO A 19 0.97 -8.23 -3.55
C PRO A 19 0.52 -9.54 -4.20
N THR A 20 -0.58 -10.12 -3.73
CA THR A 20 -1.18 -11.34 -4.28
C THR A 20 -2.55 -11.08 -4.92
N GLU A 21 -3.39 -10.27 -4.27
CA GLU A 21 -4.78 -10.04 -4.72
C GLU A 21 -5.23 -8.61 -4.37
N ARG A 22 -5.94 -7.95 -5.29
CA ARG A 22 -6.56 -6.66 -4.98
C ARG A 22 -7.91 -6.88 -4.31
N LEU A 23 -7.98 -6.62 -3.00
CA LEU A 23 -9.19 -6.78 -2.21
C LEU A 23 -10.24 -5.70 -2.51
N HIS A 24 -9.79 -4.46 -2.73
CA HIS A 24 -10.71 -3.35 -2.95
C HIS A 24 -10.08 -2.19 -3.72
N LEU A 25 -10.89 -1.53 -4.54
CA LEU A 25 -10.55 -0.25 -5.18
C LEU A 25 -11.58 0.79 -4.77
N GLY A 26 -11.21 1.64 -3.82
CA GLY A 26 -12.07 2.72 -3.33
C GLY A 26 -11.67 4.07 -3.90
N ALA A 27 -12.49 5.09 -3.61
CA ALA A 27 -12.19 6.46 -4.00
C ALA A 27 -10.87 6.97 -3.38
N GLU A 28 -10.63 6.67 -2.10
CA GLU A 28 -9.48 7.20 -1.37
C GLU A 28 -8.21 6.36 -1.48
N ALA A 29 -8.35 5.05 -1.58
CA ALA A 29 -7.25 4.10 -1.52
C ALA A 29 -7.63 2.79 -2.18
N GLU A 30 -6.60 2.09 -2.65
CA GLU A 30 -6.68 0.67 -3.00
C GLU A 30 -6.16 -0.19 -1.85
N VAL A 31 -6.74 -1.38 -1.73
CA VAL A 31 -6.40 -2.36 -0.69
C VAL A 31 -5.97 -3.65 -1.36
N TRP A 32 -4.83 -4.17 -0.95
CA TRP A 32 -4.21 -5.37 -1.48
C TRP A 32 -3.94 -6.37 -0.37
N LYS A 33 -4.20 -7.65 -0.64
CA LYS A 33 -3.66 -8.78 0.09
C LYS A 33 -2.26 -9.08 -0.44
N GLY A 34 -1.40 -9.59 0.43
CA GLY A 34 -0.05 -9.99 0.03
C GLY A 34 0.77 -10.49 1.20
N GLU A 35 2.08 -10.50 1.00
CA GLU A 35 3.06 -10.86 2.04
C GLU A 35 3.97 -9.67 2.34
N TRP A 36 4.17 -9.39 3.62
CA TRP A 36 5.14 -8.43 4.13
C TRP A 36 6.26 -9.19 4.83
N PHE A 37 7.46 -9.21 4.24
CA PHE A 37 8.59 -10.04 4.70
C PHE A 37 8.17 -11.49 5.02
N GLY A 38 7.47 -12.14 4.09
CA GLY A 38 7.01 -13.53 4.22
C GLY A 38 5.83 -13.74 5.19
N LYS A 39 5.23 -12.68 5.72
CA LYS A 39 4.03 -12.77 6.58
C LYS A 39 2.80 -12.26 5.85
N THR A 40 1.68 -12.98 5.94
CA THR A 40 0.41 -12.51 5.37
C THR A 40 0.05 -11.13 5.91
N ALA A 41 -0.21 -10.19 5.00
CA ALA A 41 -0.46 -8.81 5.32
C ALA A 41 -1.46 -8.17 4.34
N VAL A 42 -2.02 -7.04 4.77
CA VAL A 42 -2.87 -6.18 3.94
C VAL A 42 -2.16 -4.84 3.74
N ARG A 43 -2.03 -4.40 2.49
CA ARG A 43 -1.49 -3.08 2.13
C ARG A 43 -2.62 -2.17 1.67
N LYS A 44 -2.83 -1.08 2.41
CA LYS A 44 -3.68 0.04 2.00
C LYS A 44 -2.80 1.15 1.40
N GLN A 45 -3.05 1.51 0.14
CA GLN A 45 -2.28 2.54 -0.57
C GLN A 45 -3.20 3.66 -1.05
N ARG A 46 -2.97 4.88 -0.55
CA ARG A 46 -3.69 6.07 -1.03
C ARG A 46 -3.17 6.49 -2.40
N ARG A 47 -4.07 6.92 -3.28
CA ARG A 47 -3.70 7.51 -4.57
C ARG A 47 -3.67 9.04 -4.45
N PRO A 48 -2.68 9.71 -5.05
CA PRO A 48 -2.64 11.17 -5.09
C PRO A 48 -3.88 11.75 -5.77
N ARG A 49 -4.32 12.93 -5.33
CA ARG A 49 -5.41 13.65 -6.00
C ARG A 49 -4.84 14.79 -6.86
N SER A 50 -5.00 14.68 -8.17
CA SER A 50 -4.46 15.63 -9.16
C SER A 50 -5.00 17.06 -9.01
N TRP A 51 -6.20 17.23 -8.44
CA TRP A 51 -6.82 18.54 -8.22
C TRP A 51 -6.26 19.29 -7.00
N ARG A 52 -5.42 18.66 -6.16
CA ARG A 52 -4.79 19.32 -5.00
C ARG A 52 -3.35 19.71 -5.29
N HIS A 53 -2.91 20.79 -4.65
CA HIS A 53 -1.49 21.12 -4.61
C HIS A 53 -0.67 19.94 -4.05
N PRO A 54 0.42 19.50 -4.70
CA PRO A 54 1.16 18.29 -4.31
C PRO A 54 1.61 18.28 -2.84
N ASN A 55 2.15 19.40 -2.34
CA ASN A 55 2.58 19.51 -0.94
C ASN A 55 1.42 19.36 0.05
N LEU A 56 0.24 19.88 -0.30
CA LEU A 56 -0.95 19.76 0.53
C LEU A 56 -1.46 18.31 0.53
N ASP A 57 -1.53 17.68 -0.65
CA ASP A 57 -1.98 16.29 -0.79
C ASP A 57 -1.07 15.33 -0.02
N HIS A 58 0.24 15.49 -0.15
CA HIS A 58 1.22 14.70 0.59
C HIS A 58 1.05 14.86 2.11
N ARG A 59 1.01 16.11 2.61
CA ARG A 59 0.86 16.38 4.05
C ARG A 59 -0.46 15.84 4.61
N LEU A 60 -1.56 15.99 3.88
CA LEU A 60 -2.86 15.43 4.26
C LEU A 60 -2.85 13.90 4.26
N GLY A 61 -2.27 13.29 3.22
CA GLY A 61 -2.16 11.84 3.09
C GLY A 61 -1.41 11.22 4.24
N VAL A 62 -0.23 11.75 4.57
CA VAL A 62 0.60 11.27 5.69
C VAL A 62 -0.14 11.41 7.02
N ARG A 63 -0.71 12.60 7.31
CA ARG A 63 -1.43 12.83 8.57
C ARG A 63 -2.62 11.89 8.74
N ARG A 64 -3.42 11.68 7.68
CA ARG A 64 -4.57 10.77 7.73
C ARG A 64 -4.15 9.32 7.94
N MET A 65 -3.08 8.85 7.28
CA MET A 65 -2.59 7.48 7.47
C MET A 65 -2.03 7.23 8.87
N ILE A 66 -1.30 8.19 9.43
CA ILE A 66 -0.82 8.09 10.82
C ILE A 66 -1.99 8.06 11.80
N SER A 67 -2.99 8.93 11.62
CA SER A 67 -4.18 8.94 12.48
C SER A 67 -4.95 7.63 12.41
N GLU A 68 -5.16 7.08 11.21
CA GLU A 68 -5.83 5.80 11.03
C GLU A 68 -5.07 4.65 11.71
N ALA A 69 -3.75 4.56 11.49
CA ALA A 69 -2.92 3.53 12.12
C ALA A 69 -2.96 3.61 13.67
N ARG A 70 -2.91 4.83 14.23
CA ARG A 70 -3.04 5.05 15.68
C ARG A 70 -4.40 4.59 16.20
N LEU A 71 -5.46 4.87 15.47
CA LEU A 71 -6.81 4.46 15.86
C LEU A 71 -6.96 2.94 15.84
N LEU A 72 -6.48 2.26 14.78
CA LEU A 72 -6.51 0.80 14.68
C LEU A 72 -5.76 0.13 15.85
N ILE A 73 -4.58 0.64 16.21
CA ILE A 73 -3.82 0.14 17.37
C ILE A 73 -4.61 0.34 18.67
N ARG A 74 -5.24 1.50 18.84
CA ARG A 74 -6.02 1.81 20.06
C ARG A 74 -7.24 0.90 20.19
N ILE A 75 -7.99 0.71 19.11
CA ILE A 75 -9.19 -0.15 19.06
C ILE A 75 -8.78 -1.60 19.38
N ARG A 76 -7.71 -2.11 18.76
CA ARG A 76 -7.20 -3.46 19.03
C ARG A 76 -6.78 -3.66 20.49
N LYS A 77 -6.15 -2.65 21.11
CA LYS A 77 -5.77 -2.67 22.53
C LYS A 77 -6.98 -2.62 23.47
N ALA A 78 -8.08 -2.00 23.04
CA ALA A 78 -9.34 -1.98 23.78
C ALA A 78 -10.14 -3.29 23.65
N GLY A 79 -9.60 -4.32 22.97
CA GLY A 79 -10.28 -5.60 22.78
C GLY A 79 -11.32 -5.60 21.66
N LEU A 80 -11.35 -4.55 20.84
CA LEU A 80 -12.26 -4.43 19.70
C LEU A 80 -11.56 -4.93 18.43
N SER A 81 -12.28 -5.72 17.62
CA SER A 81 -11.79 -6.30 16.37
C SER A 81 -12.86 -6.27 15.30
#